data_AF-A0A6P2FPC1-F1
#
_entry.id   AF-A0A6P2FPC1-F1
#
_cell.length_a   1.000
_cell.length_b   1.000
_cell.length_c   1.000
_cell.angle_alpha   90.00
_cell.angle_beta   90.00
_cell.angle_gamma   90.00
#
_symmetry.space_group_name_H-M   'P 1'
#
loop_
_entity.id
_entity.type
_entity.pdbx_description
1 polymer ?
#
loop_
_entity_poly.entity_id
_entity_poly.type
_entity_poly.pdbx_seq_one_letter_code
_entity_poly.pdbx_strand_id
1 'polypeptide(L)'
;MPSPISQAQFRKLRLLLGQGRVGSVYSYLADHGYYYACWAAGEIGGGSASELRLATVPGVRLETAQRLHAGELTQIRLAMACGYLDSLGLQFDKGPLIMRDVTAEETAEFHGEVFRIHFLGLGDWSLRMPFEQQEKAGGLEAVERYWQGVLRTAAQLNARAIAKAAAALLAA
;
A
#
# COMPACT_ATOMS: atom_id res chain seq x y z
N MET A 1 -15.47 -4.99 6.18
CA MET A 1 -15.01 -5.66 4.95
C MET A 1 -15.09 -4.66 3.81
N PRO A 2 -14.17 -4.68 2.83
CA PRO A 2 -14.19 -3.75 1.72
C PRO A 2 -15.43 -3.94 0.84
N SER A 3 -15.81 -2.88 0.12
CA SER A 3 -16.78 -2.98 -0.96
C SER A 3 -16.21 -3.83 -2.10
N PRO A 4 -16.95 -4.82 -2.64
CA PRO A 4 -16.43 -5.67 -3.70
C PRO A 4 -16.07 -4.88 -4.96
N ILE A 5 -14.96 -5.25 -5.61
CA ILE A 5 -14.53 -4.66 -6.89
C ILE A 5 -14.84 -5.62 -8.02
N SER A 6 -15.65 -5.16 -8.97
CA SER A 6 -15.94 -5.89 -10.21
C SER A 6 -14.77 -5.88 -11.19
N GLN A 7 -14.75 -6.84 -12.12
CA GLN A 7 -13.76 -6.88 -13.18
C GLN A 7 -13.74 -5.60 -14.03
N ALA A 8 -14.88 -4.94 -14.24
CA ALA A 8 -14.97 -3.69 -14.97
C ALA A 8 -14.30 -2.52 -14.21
N GLN A 9 -14.52 -2.41 -12.90
CA GLN A 9 -13.83 -1.44 -12.05
C GLN A 9 -12.33 -1.73 -12.02
N PHE A 10 -11.94 -3.00 -11.86
CA PHE A 10 -10.54 -3.40 -11.86
C PHE A 10 -9.81 -3.06 -13.16
N ARG A 11 -10.43 -3.26 -14.33
CA ARG A 11 -9.87 -2.81 -15.62
C ARG A 11 -9.66 -1.30 -15.67
N LYS A 12 -10.58 -0.50 -15.12
CA LYS A 12 -10.41 0.96 -15.02
C LYS A 12 -9.21 1.32 -14.14
N LEU A 13 -9.02 0.62 -13.01
CA LEU A 13 -7.85 0.82 -12.14
C LEU A 13 -6.54 0.51 -12.87
N ARG A 14 -6.49 -0.58 -13.65
CA ARG A 14 -5.33 -0.91 -14.50
C ARG A 14 -5.02 0.16 -15.55
N LEU A 15 -6.05 0.71 -16.19
CA LEU A 15 -5.91 1.84 -17.13
C LEU A 15 -5.34 3.09 -16.45
N LEU A 16 -5.85 3.46 -15.27
CA LEU A 16 -5.31 4.59 -14.50
C LEU A 16 -3.85 4.35 -14.13
N LEU A 17 -3.51 3.13 -13.73
CA LEU A 17 -2.15 2.76 -13.37
C LEU A 17 -1.20 2.86 -14.57
N GLY A 18 -1.62 2.39 -15.76
CA GLY A 18 -0.86 2.53 -17.00
C GLY A 18 -0.61 3.98 -17.43
N GLN A 19 -1.40 4.93 -16.93
CA GLN A 19 -1.20 6.37 -17.10
C GLN A 19 -0.31 7.00 -16.01
N GLY A 20 0.28 6.19 -15.13
CA GLY A 20 1.07 6.66 -13.99
C GLY A 20 0.24 7.26 -12.85
N ARG A 21 -1.09 7.11 -12.86
CA ARG A 21 -2.00 7.71 -11.87
C ARG A 21 -2.11 6.86 -10.59
N VAL A 22 -0.97 6.49 -10.02
CA VAL A 22 -0.87 5.63 -8.82
C VAL A 22 -1.71 6.18 -7.65
N GLY A 23 -1.64 7.49 -7.40
CA GLY A 23 -2.42 8.14 -6.35
C GLY A 23 -3.93 7.92 -6.52
N SER A 24 -4.45 8.06 -7.74
CA SER A 24 -5.87 7.84 -8.03
C SER A 24 -6.30 6.38 -7.81
N VAL A 25 -5.40 5.42 -8.10
CA VAL A 25 -5.67 3.99 -7.83
C VAL A 25 -5.78 3.73 -6.33
N TYR A 26 -4.81 4.24 -5.53
CA TYR A 26 -4.85 4.05 -4.09
C TYR A 26 -6.02 4.77 -3.43
N SER A 27 -6.32 6.02 -3.82
CA SER A 27 -7.51 6.73 -3.29
C SER A 27 -8.79 5.95 -3.54
N TYR A 28 -9.00 5.47 -4.78
CA TYR A 28 -10.19 4.69 -5.10
C TYR A 28 -10.31 3.43 -4.24
N LEU A 29 -9.22 2.67 -4.09
CA LEU A 29 -9.23 1.44 -3.28
C LEU A 29 -9.42 1.72 -1.79
N ALA A 30 -8.78 2.77 -1.27
CA ALA A 30 -8.98 3.23 0.10
C ALA A 30 -10.44 3.60 0.38
N ASP A 31 -11.08 4.34 -0.53
CA ASP A 31 -12.51 4.72 -0.45
C ASP A 31 -13.44 3.50 -0.46
N HIS A 32 -13.00 2.37 -1.03
CA HIS A 32 -13.72 1.10 -1.04
C HIS A 32 -13.32 0.17 0.11
N GLY A 33 -12.55 0.66 1.10
CA GLY A 33 -12.20 -0.08 2.31
C GLY A 33 -11.04 -1.05 2.15
N TYR A 34 -10.22 -0.92 1.10
CA TYR A 34 -8.97 -1.66 0.94
C TYR A 34 -7.84 -0.92 1.66
N TYR A 35 -7.51 -1.40 2.85
CA TYR A 35 -6.63 -0.73 3.80
C TYR A 35 -5.16 -0.75 3.43
N TYR A 36 -4.71 -1.68 2.59
CA TYR A 36 -3.37 -1.61 2.00
C TYR A 36 -3.19 -0.30 1.24
N ALA A 37 -4.21 0.13 0.49
CA ALA A 37 -4.15 1.40 -0.23
C ALA A 37 -4.02 2.61 0.72
N CYS A 38 -4.65 2.57 1.90
CA CYS A 38 -4.46 3.59 2.94
C CYS A 38 -3.01 3.62 3.45
N TRP A 39 -2.44 2.45 3.71
CA TRP A 39 -1.04 2.32 4.14
C TRP A 39 -0.06 2.77 3.04
N ALA A 40 -0.32 2.37 1.81
CA ALA A 40 0.51 2.66 0.64
C ALA A 40 0.43 4.12 0.17
N ALA A 41 -0.69 4.80 0.40
CA ALA A 41 -0.86 6.22 0.07
C ALA A 41 0.01 7.14 0.95
N GLY A 42 0.44 6.68 2.13
CA GLY A 42 1.45 7.36 2.93
C GLY A 42 1.02 8.67 3.61
N GLU A 43 -0.27 8.99 3.69
CA GLU A 43 -0.75 10.21 4.34
C GLU A 43 -0.98 10.04 5.84
N ILE A 44 0.09 9.83 6.61
CA ILE A 44 0.02 9.99 8.07
C ILE A 44 1.33 10.57 8.60
N GLY A 45 1.39 11.90 8.65
CA GLY A 45 2.43 12.66 9.31
C GLY A 45 2.54 14.05 8.70
N GLY A 46 2.06 15.08 9.41
CA GLY A 46 2.00 16.47 8.96
C GLY A 46 3.36 17.15 8.79
N GLY A 47 4.19 16.64 7.89
CA GLY A 47 5.35 17.33 7.33
C GLY A 47 4.95 18.23 6.17
N SER A 48 5.81 19.19 5.82
CA SER A 48 5.55 20.12 4.73
C SER A 48 5.44 19.36 3.39
N ALA A 49 4.54 19.81 2.50
CA ALA A 49 4.21 19.17 1.22
C ALA A 49 5.41 18.94 0.27
N SER A 50 6.59 19.49 0.58
CA SER A 50 7.83 19.30 -0.16
C SER A 50 8.59 18.02 0.24
N GLU A 51 8.49 17.57 1.49
CA GLU A 51 9.14 16.34 1.98
C GLU A 51 8.30 15.10 1.65
N LEU A 52 6.97 15.26 1.61
CA LEU A 52 6.00 14.20 1.32
C LEU A 52 6.01 13.71 -0.14
N ARG A 53 6.55 14.49 -1.10
CA ARG A 53 6.58 14.10 -2.52
C ARG A 53 7.70 13.10 -2.88
N LEU A 54 8.71 12.97 -2.03
CA LEU A 54 9.84 12.06 -2.23
C LEU A 54 9.72 10.75 -1.40
N ALA A 55 8.79 10.67 -0.45
CA ALA A 55 8.97 9.77 0.71
C ALA A 55 8.12 8.49 0.78
N THR A 56 7.13 8.24 -0.08
CA THR A 56 6.17 7.15 0.18
C THR A 56 6.09 6.13 -0.94
N VAL A 57 7.20 5.40 -1.10
CA VAL A 57 7.14 4.04 -1.63
C VAL A 57 6.70 3.13 -0.48
N PRO A 58 5.59 2.38 -0.63
CA PRO A 58 5.10 1.50 0.43
C PRO A 58 6.20 0.52 0.86
N GLY A 59 6.48 0.45 2.16
CA GLY A 59 7.42 -0.52 2.71
C GLY A 59 8.90 -0.23 2.51
N VAL A 60 9.31 0.81 1.77
CA VAL A 60 10.73 1.18 1.67
C VAL A 60 11.15 1.96 2.92
N ARG A 61 12.27 1.58 3.52
CA ARG A 61 12.86 2.29 4.66
C ARG A 61 13.31 3.70 4.28
N LEU A 62 13.21 4.63 5.22
CA LEU A 62 13.58 6.04 5.00
C LEU A 62 15.02 6.21 4.55
N GLU A 63 15.96 5.48 5.16
CA GLU A 63 17.39 5.57 4.84
C GLU A 63 17.68 5.07 3.42
N THR A 64 16.87 4.15 2.92
CA THR A 64 16.96 3.66 1.54
C THR A 64 16.31 4.65 0.59
N ALA A 65 15.13 5.17 0.92
CA ALA A 65 14.45 6.19 0.12
C ALA A 65 15.32 7.45 -0.07
N GLN A 66 16.04 7.89 0.96
CA GLN A 66 16.95 9.05 0.90
C GLN A 66 18.16 8.86 -0.03
N ARG A 67 18.52 7.62 -0.35
CA ARG A 67 19.64 7.30 -1.26
C ARG A 67 19.19 7.15 -2.71
N LEU A 68 17.89 7.05 -2.97
CA LEU A 68 17.30 6.90 -4.30
C LEU A 68 16.94 8.27 -4.87
N HIS A 69 17.07 8.43 -6.18
CA HIS A 69 16.60 9.63 -6.86
C HIS A 69 15.11 9.57 -7.15
N ALA A 70 14.48 10.72 -7.41
CA ALA A 70 13.03 10.84 -7.60
C ALA A 70 12.47 9.90 -8.70
N GLY A 71 13.21 9.73 -9.79
CA GLY A 71 12.89 8.77 -10.85
C GLY A 71 12.78 7.32 -10.35
N GLU A 72 13.74 6.83 -9.57
CA GLU A 72 13.72 5.48 -8.99
C GLU A 72 12.53 5.30 -8.07
N LEU A 73 12.30 6.25 -7.17
CA LEU A 73 11.16 6.23 -6.25
C LEU A 73 9.82 6.18 -6.99
N THR A 74 9.71 6.91 -8.11
CA THR A 74 8.53 6.89 -8.98
C THR A 74 8.33 5.51 -9.61
N GLN A 75 9.40 4.89 -10.10
CA GLN A 75 9.32 3.55 -10.71
C GLN A 75 8.96 2.48 -9.68
N ILE A 76 9.58 2.50 -8.49
CA ILE A 76 9.28 1.54 -7.43
C ILE A 76 7.83 1.71 -6.97
N ARG A 77 7.35 2.95 -6.82
CA ARG A 77 5.95 3.23 -6.45
C ARG A 77 4.96 2.70 -7.49
N LEU A 78 5.27 2.87 -8.78
CA LEU A 78 4.46 2.30 -9.86
C LEU A 78 4.47 0.77 -9.79
N ALA A 79 5.65 0.15 -9.62
CA ALA A 79 5.80 -1.29 -9.51
C ALA A 79 5.05 -1.87 -8.30
N MET A 80 5.06 -1.19 -7.15
CA MET A 80 4.27 -1.57 -5.97
C MET A 80 2.78 -1.54 -6.22
N ALA A 81 2.27 -0.54 -6.93
CA ALA A 81 0.87 -0.48 -7.31
C ALA A 81 0.49 -1.57 -8.33
N CYS A 82 1.41 -1.91 -9.25
CA CYS A 82 1.23 -3.04 -10.16
C CYS A 82 1.11 -4.36 -9.39
N GLY A 83 2.11 -4.68 -8.55
CA GLY A 83 2.12 -5.90 -7.75
C GLY A 83 0.90 -6.03 -6.84
N TYR A 84 0.45 -4.91 -6.25
CA TYR A 84 -0.78 -4.90 -5.47
C TYR A 84 -2.02 -5.24 -6.31
N LEU A 85 -2.19 -4.61 -7.47
CA LEU A 85 -3.31 -4.94 -8.36
C LEU A 85 -3.20 -6.35 -8.93
N ASP A 86 -1.99 -6.85 -9.21
CA ASP A 86 -1.75 -8.24 -9.64
C ASP A 86 -2.25 -9.20 -8.57
N SER A 87 -1.85 -8.99 -7.32
CA SER A 87 -2.28 -9.80 -6.18
C SER A 87 -3.81 -9.77 -5.97
N LEU A 88 -4.45 -8.59 -6.01
CA LEU A 88 -5.91 -8.50 -5.93
C LEU A 88 -6.59 -9.24 -7.10
N GLY A 89 -6.01 -9.15 -8.30
CA GLY A 89 -6.53 -9.77 -9.51
C GLY A 89 -6.65 -11.29 -9.43
N LEU A 90 -5.81 -11.96 -8.64
CA LEU A 90 -5.86 -13.41 -8.42
C LEU A 90 -7.18 -13.88 -7.80
N GLN A 91 -7.93 -12.99 -7.13
CA GLN A 91 -9.25 -13.33 -6.61
C GLN A 91 -10.26 -13.63 -7.73
N PHE A 92 -10.04 -13.14 -8.96
CA PHE A 92 -10.91 -13.44 -10.09
C PHE A 92 -10.91 -14.91 -10.51
N ASP A 93 -9.87 -15.67 -10.14
CA ASP A 93 -9.80 -17.11 -10.41
C ASP A 93 -10.81 -17.89 -9.57
N LYS A 94 -11.26 -17.30 -8.45
CA LYS A 94 -12.19 -17.92 -7.49
C LYS A 94 -13.61 -17.36 -7.59
N GLY A 95 -13.83 -16.30 -8.38
CA GLY A 95 -15.14 -15.68 -8.54
C GLY A 95 -15.11 -14.36 -9.31
N PRO A 96 -16.25 -13.74 -9.60
CA PRO A 96 -16.31 -12.55 -10.47
C PRO A 96 -15.93 -11.24 -9.78
N LEU A 97 -15.59 -11.27 -8.49
CA LEU A 97 -15.39 -10.10 -7.63
C LEU A 97 -14.12 -10.25 -6.79
N ILE A 98 -13.43 -9.13 -6.57
CA ILE A 98 -12.45 -8.98 -5.49
C ILE A 98 -13.24 -8.63 -4.23
N MET A 99 -13.06 -9.40 -3.16
CA MET A 99 -13.87 -9.30 -1.94
C MET A 99 -13.06 -9.04 -0.66
N ARG A 100 -11.75 -9.19 -0.73
CA ARG A 100 -10.84 -8.94 0.39
C ARG A 100 -9.62 -8.16 -0.07
N ASP A 101 -8.93 -7.59 0.89
CA ASP A 101 -7.62 -7.01 0.68
C ASP A 101 -6.52 -8.09 0.70
N VAL A 102 -5.27 -7.70 0.46
CA VAL A 102 -4.10 -8.59 0.44
C VAL A 102 -3.73 -9.13 1.82
N THR A 103 -3.31 -10.39 1.86
CA THR A 103 -2.73 -11.04 3.05
C THR A 103 -1.29 -10.60 3.26
N ALA A 104 -0.70 -10.99 4.39
CA ALA A 104 0.71 -10.75 4.69
C ALA A 104 1.63 -11.49 3.70
N GLU A 105 1.27 -12.72 3.33
CA GLU A 105 2.02 -13.53 2.37
C GLU A 105 1.99 -12.90 0.97
N GLU A 106 0.81 -12.55 0.48
CA GLU A 106 0.64 -11.85 -0.80
C GLU A 106 1.44 -10.53 -0.82
N THR A 107 1.40 -9.79 0.29
CA THR A 107 2.18 -8.55 0.44
C THR A 107 3.68 -8.80 0.41
N ALA A 108 4.16 -9.81 1.13
CA ALA A 108 5.57 -10.18 1.14
C ALA A 108 6.06 -10.59 -0.25
N GLU A 109 5.24 -11.34 -0.99
CA GLU A 109 5.55 -11.81 -2.33
C GLU A 109 5.77 -10.64 -3.30
N PHE A 110 4.79 -9.74 -3.44
CA PHE A 110 4.95 -8.65 -4.41
C PHE A 110 5.95 -7.59 -3.94
N HIS A 111 6.11 -7.34 -2.63
CA HIS A 111 7.19 -6.46 -2.13
C HIS A 111 8.56 -7.06 -2.45
N GLY A 112 8.74 -8.35 -2.20
CA GLY A 112 9.98 -9.06 -2.48
C GLY A 112 10.36 -8.99 -3.96
N GLU A 113 9.40 -9.20 -4.86
CA GLU A 113 9.64 -9.13 -6.29
C GLU A 113 9.98 -7.71 -6.76
N VAL A 114 9.24 -6.69 -6.32
CA VAL A 114 9.54 -5.29 -6.64
C VAL A 114 10.93 -4.91 -6.15
N PHE A 115 11.28 -5.28 -4.92
CA PHE A 115 12.58 -4.98 -4.36
C PHE A 115 13.71 -5.63 -5.15
N ARG A 116 13.54 -6.91 -5.50
CA ARG A 116 14.49 -7.66 -6.33
C ARG A 116 14.70 -7.00 -7.69
N ILE A 117 13.63 -6.59 -8.37
CA ILE A 117 13.71 -5.91 -9.68
C ILE A 117 14.46 -4.58 -9.59
N HIS A 118 14.29 -3.87 -8.48
CA HIS A 118 14.92 -2.57 -8.24
C HIS A 118 16.26 -2.65 -7.49
N PHE A 119 16.88 -3.84 -7.43
CA PHE A 119 18.17 -4.08 -6.75
C PHE A 119 18.18 -3.66 -5.27
N LEU A 120 17.02 -3.65 -4.63
CA LEU A 120 16.88 -3.43 -3.19
C LEU A 120 16.98 -4.76 -2.46
N GLY A 121 17.63 -4.72 -1.30
CA GLY A 121 17.70 -5.85 -0.41
C GLY A 121 16.45 -5.95 0.44
N LEU A 122 16.15 -7.16 0.92
CA LEU A 122 15.08 -7.37 1.88
C LEU A 122 15.29 -6.56 3.20
N GLY A 123 16.53 -6.15 3.52
CA GLY A 123 16.82 -5.24 4.64
C GLY A 123 16.35 -3.80 4.44
N ASP A 124 16.02 -3.43 3.20
CA ASP A 124 15.40 -2.15 2.85
C ASP A 124 13.89 -2.17 3.08
N TRP A 125 13.31 -3.34 3.39
CA TRP A 125 11.87 -3.52 3.58
C TRP A 125 11.53 -3.27 5.05
N SER A 126 10.75 -2.23 5.31
CA SER A 126 10.42 -1.79 6.67
C SER A 126 9.63 -2.84 7.47
N LEU A 127 8.93 -3.76 6.78
CA LEU A 127 8.17 -4.84 7.41
C LEU A 127 8.93 -6.15 7.56
N ARG A 128 10.16 -6.28 7.01
CA ARG A 128 10.94 -7.51 7.14
C ARG A 128 11.13 -7.91 8.60
N MET A 129 11.74 -7.02 9.39
CA MET A 129 12.06 -7.32 10.80
C MET A 129 10.80 -7.58 11.64
N PRO A 130 9.73 -6.75 11.54
CA PRO A 130 8.46 -7.08 12.21
C PRO A 130 7.88 -8.43 11.80
N PHE A 131 7.85 -8.77 10.51
CA PHE A 131 7.30 -10.05 10.05
C PHE A 131 8.11 -11.23 10.59
N GLU A 132 9.45 -11.18 10.51
CA GLU A 132 10.32 -12.22 11.08
C GLU A 132 10.12 -12.39 12.59
N GLN A 133 9.90 -11.30 13.34
CA GLN A 133 9.65 -11.37 14.78
C GLN A 133 8.31 -12.03 15.08
N GLN A 134 7.26 -11.68 14.34
CA GLN A 134 5.94 -12.30 14.54
C GLN A 134 5.96 -13.78 14.15
N GLU A 135 6.65 -14.12 13.06
CA GLU A 135 6.82 -15.50 12.62
C GLU A 135 7.56 -16.33 13.69
N LYS A 136 8.65 -15.81 14.26
CA LYS A 136 9.36 -16.47 15.37
C LYS A 136 8.50 -16.63 16.63
N ALA A 137 7.62 -15.67 16.90
CA ALA A 137 6.79 -15.67 18.10
C ALA A 137 5.56 -16.57 17.99
N GLY A 138 5.01 -16.77 16.79
CA GLY A 138 3.74 -17.49 16.63
C GLY A 138 3.39 -17.92 15.21
N GLY A 139 4.39 -18.08 14.33
CA GLY A 139 4.23 -18.54 12.96
C GLY A 139 3.48 -17.57 12.04
N LEU A 140 3.09 -18.07 10.87
CA LEU A 140 2.44 -17.27 9.81
C LEU A 140 1.11 -16.64 10.26
N GLU A 141 0.37 -17.29 11.15
CA GLU A 141 -0.87 -16.70 11.71
C GLU A 141 -0.60 -15.45 12.55
N ALA A 142 0.53 -15.41 13.28
CA ALA A 142 0.93 -14.21 14.01
C ALA A 142 1.33 -13.07 13.06
N VAL A 143 2.01 -13.38 11.95
CA VAL A 143 2.35 -12.43 10.90
C VAL A 143 1.08 -11.84 10.28
N GLU A 144 0.12 -12.67 9.90
CA GLU A 144 -1.15 -12.23 9.33
C GLU A 144 -1.93 -11.34 10.31
N ARG A 145 -2.04 -11.74 11.58
CA ARG A 145 -2.71 -10.92 12.60
C ARG A 145 -2.05 -9.56 12.79
N TYR A 146 -0.71 -9.53 12.83
CA TYR A 146 0.06 -8.30 12.91
C TYR A 146 -0.20 -7.41 11.68
N TRP A 147 -0.11 -7.98 10.49
CA TRP A 147 -0.33 -7.28 9.24
C TRP A 147 -1.73 -6.66 9.15
N GLN A 148 -2.77 -7.43 9.47
CA GLN A 148 -4.13 -6.89 9.54
C GLN A 148 -4.27 -5.78 10.60
N GLY A 149 -3.48 -5.82 11.67
CA GLY A 149 -3.37 -4.72 12.65
C GLY A 149 -2.74 -3.46 12.06
N VAL A 150 -1.65 -3.59 11.30
CA VAL A 150 -0.99 -2.49 10.58
C VAL A 150 -1.97 -1.83 9.61
N LEU A 151 -2.64 -2.63 8.78
CA LEU A 151 -3.61 -2.14 7.81
C LEU A 151 -4.78 -1.37 8.46
N ARG A 152 -5.38 -1.94 9.51
CA ARG A 152 -6.47 -1.27 10.25
C ARG A 152 -6.00 0.06 10.86
N THR A 153 -4.79 0.08 11.41
CA THR A 153 -4.22 1.30 12.01
C THR A 153 -4.03 2.38 10.94
N ALA A 154 -3.50 2.02 9.77
CA ALA A 154 -3.34 2.95 8.66
C ALA A 154 -4.69 3.53 8.19
N ALA A 155 -5.71 2.69 8.06
CA ALA A 155 -7.05 3.14 7.68
C ALA A 155 -7.66 4.13 8.70
N GLN A 156 -7.51 3.87 10.00
CA GLN A 156 -8.00 4.76 11.06
C GLN A 156 -7.31 6.13 11.05
N LEU A 157 -6.00 6.14 10.86
CA LEU A 157 -5.21 7.36 10.82
C LEU A 157 -5.52 8.19 9.56
N ASN A 158 -5.71 7.54 8.41
CA ASN A 158 -6.16 8.20 7.18
C ASN A 158 -7.54 8.86 7.36
N ALA A 159 -8.52 8.14 7.93
CA ALA A 159 -9.84 8.68 8.23
C ALA A 159 -9.80 9.89 9.18
N ARG A 160 -8.92 9.85 10.20
CA ARG A 160 -8.71 10.99 11.11
C ARG A 160 -8.10 12.20 10.39
N ALA A 161 -7.17 11.99 9.48
CA ALA A 161 -6.56 13.07 8.69
C ALA A 161 -7.62 13.78 7.81
N ILE A 162 -8.48 13.01 7.13
CA ILE A 162 -9.59 13.53 6.33
C ILE A 162 -10.57 14.34 7.19
N ALA A 163 -10.99 13.81 8.34
CA ALA A 163 -11.90 14.52 9.24
C ALA A 163 -11.33 15.85 9.73
N LYS A 164 -10.02 15.90 10.03
CA LYS A 164 -9.33 17.14 10.43
C LYS A 164 -9.28 18.16 9.28
N ALA A 165 -8.96 17.72 8.06
CA ALA A 165 -8.94 18.59 6.89
C ALA A 165 -10.33 19.17 6.57
N ALA A 166 -11.37 18.34 6.65
CA ALA A 166 -12.76 18.78 6.46
C ALA A 166 -13.19 19.81 7.50
N ALA A 167 -12.85 19.59 8.78
CA ALA A 167 -13.14 20.54 9.85
C ALA A 167 -12.45 21.89 9.64
N ALA A 168 -11.21 21.90 9.13
CA ALA A 168 -10.49 23.13 8.81
C ALA A 168 -11.12 23.91 7.65
N LEU A 169 -11.63 23.22 6.62
CA LEU A 169 -12.32 23.85 5.49
C LEU A 169 -13.68 24.46 5.87
N LEU A 170 -14.37 23.88 6.86
CA LEU A 170 -15.64 24.42 7.36
C LEU A 170 -15.46 25.57 8.36
N ALA A 171 -14.25 25.75 8.90
CA ALA A 171 -13.90 26.81 9.85
C ALA A 171 -13.25 28.04 9.18
N ALA A 172 -13.07 28.01 7.85
CA ALA A 172 -12.54 29.09 7.02
C ALA A 172 -13.67 29.80 6.25
#